data_AF-A0A969N9I8-F1
#
_entry.id   AF-A0A969N9I8-F1
#
_cell.length_a   1.000
_cell.length_b   1.000
_cell.length_c   1.000
_cell.angle_alpha   90.00
_cell.angle_beta   90.00
_cell.angle_gamma   90.00
#
_symmetry.space_group_name_H-M   'P 1'
#
loop_
_entity.id
_entity.type
_entity.pdbx_description
1 polymer ?
#
loop_
_entity_poly.entity_id
_entity_poly.type
_entity_poly.pdbx_seq_one_letter_code
_entity_poly.pdbx_strand_id
1 'polypeptide(L)'
;MYERGVTGPGNQQTKQAANAFTDSTYSVDQGPSLIITPDGTVHTAYVGGYEQVPGTRTGYEYGRAHHRYSNDGGRTWNSDDPPLLYTHNPALATDLQGNLYMFGHREYWKADRCADMLVNVQPTGGNWDTWRTFADGCYDSSISARWAQYYWNNSAVLDVIYWTERGPNGESDLNILTYAELRGGINTVKKLSLTK
;
A
#
# COMPACT_ATOMS: atom_id res chain seq x y z
N MET A 1 8.11 -37.30 10.27
CA MET A 1 8.52 -36.76 11.58
C MET A 1 7.63 -35.56 11.83
N TYR A 2 6.52 -35.79 12.54
CA TYR A 2 5.53 -34.76 12.90
C TYR A 2 5.89 -34.29 14.31
N GLU A 3 6.29 -33.04 14.48
CA GLU A 3 6.35 -32.47 15.82
C GLU A 3 4.94 -32.10 16.26
N ARG A 4 4.44 -32.95 17.16
CA ARG A 4 3.26 -32.73 17.97
C ARG A 4 3.76 -32.12 19.28
N GLY A 5 3.30 -30.92 19.59
CA GLY A 5 3.27 -30.45 20.98
C GLY A 5 3.65 -29.00 21.17
N VAL A 6 2.67 -28.09 21.13
CA VAL A 6 2.50 -27.04 22.16
C VAL A 6 1.00 -26.72 22.26
N THR A 7 0.32 -27.28 23.26
CA THR A 7 -0.98 -26.79 23.74
C THR A 7 -0.77 -26.20 25.13
N GLY A 8 -0.30 -24.95 25.18
CA GLY A 8 -0.54 -24.03 26.29
C GLY A 8 -1.38 -22.87 25.76
N PRO A 9 -1.96 -22.01 26.62
CA PRO A 9 -2.40 -20.70 26.15
C PRO A 9 -1.14 -20.06 25.58
N GLY A 10 -1.01 -20.07 24.26
CA GLY A 10 0.08 -19.40 23.61
C GLY A 10 0.00 -17.99 24.13
N ASN A 11 1.02 -17.55 24.86
CA ASN A 11 1.26 -16.13 25.01
C ASN A 11 1.23 -15.62 23.57
N GLN A 12 0.09 -15.05 23.14
CA GLN A 12 0.11 -14.11 22.04
C GLN A 12 1.20 -13.16 22.51
N GLN A 13 2.35 -13.27 21.88
CA GLN A 13 3.42 -12.37 22.17
C GLN A 13 2.91 -11.06 21.64
N THR A 14 2.23 -10.30 22.50
CA THR A 14 2.03 -8.86 22.33
C THR A 14 3.41 -8.25 22.53
N LYS A 15 4.36 -8.61 21.67
CA LYS A 15 5.49 -7.76 21.36
C LYS A 15 4.83 -6.57 20.69
N GLN A 16 4.53 -5.54 21.48
CA GLN A 16 4.32 -4.23 20.91
C GLN A 16 5.55 -3.97 20.04
N ALA A 17 5.32 -3.90 18.74
CA ALA A 17 6.32 -3.48 17.78
C ALA A 17 6.57 -1.99 18.03
N ALA A 18 7.33 -1.68 19.10
CA ALA A 18 7.63 -0.32 19.49
C ALA A 18 8.24 0.38 18.27
N ASN A 19 7.67 1.53 17.91
CA ASN A 19 8.07 2.37 16.78
C ASN A 19 7.73 1.84 15.37
N ALA A 20 6.98 0.74 15.23
CA ALA A 20 6.43 0.34 13.92
C ALA A 20 5.35 1.32 13.43
N PHE A 21 4.62 1.91 14.38
CA PHE A 21 3.65 2.97 14.17
C PHE A 21 3.95 4.07 15.19
N THR A 22 4.32 5.26 14.71
CA THR A 22 4.79 6.36 15.56
C THR A 22 3.73 7.43 15.82
N ASP A 23 2.58 7.32 15.16
CA ASP A 23 1.54 8.35 15.14
C ASP A 23 0.47 8.07 16.20
N SER A 24 -0.15 9.15 16.70
CA SER A 24 -1.09 9.10 17.82
C SER A 24 -2.56 8.97 17.42
N THR A 25 -2.85 9.01 16.12
CA THR A 25 -4.19 8.87 15.56
C THR A 25 -4.24 7.67 14.61
N TYR A 26 -5.40 7.02 14.51
CA TYR A 26 -5.57 5.88 13.62
C TYR A 26 -6.99 5.95 13.03
N SER A 27 -7.09 5.85 11.71
CA SER A 27 -8.38 5.67 11.02
C SER A 27 -8.46 4.25 10.44
N VAL A 28 -9.66 3.66 10.44
CA VAL A 28 -9.90 2.34 9.82
C VAL A 28 -9.78 2.42 8.29
N ASP A 29 -10.00 3.61 7.72
CA ASP A 29 -9.86 3.91 6.29
C ASP A 29 -8.38 4.05 5.84
N GLN A 30 -7.45 3.83 6.77
CA GLN A 30 -6.01 4.07 6.62
C GLN A 30 -5.18 2.81 6.90
N GLY A 31 -5.81 1.64 6.77
CA GLY A 31 -5.27 0.35 7.21
C GLY A 31 -3.81 0.12 6.77
N PRO A 32 -2.94 -0.39 7.65
CA PRO A 32 -1.54 -0.59 7.32
C PRO A 32 -1.38 -1.72 6.30
N SER A 33 -0.43 -1.57 5.39
CA SER A 33 0.04 -2.64 4.52
C SER A 33 1.29 -3.26 5.10
N LEU A 34 1.35 -4.59 5.20
CA LEU A 34 2.52 -5.33 5.68
C LEU A 34 2.94 -6.40 4.67
N ILE A 35 4.23 -6.45 4.35
CA ILE A 35 4.84 -7.53 3.55
C ILE A 35 6.15 -7.99 4.19
N ILE A 36 6.60 -9.18 3.80
CA ILE A 36 7.94 -9.70 4.13
C ILE A 36 8.66 -9.95 2.81
N THR A 37 9.78 -9.28 2.57
CA THR A 37 10.58 -9.46 1.34
C THR A 37 11.41 -10.74 1.40
N PRO A 38 11.93 -11.23 0.25
CA PRO A 38 12.68 -12.50 0.20
C PRO A 38 13.94 -12.57 1.09
N ASP A 39 14.52 -11.42 1.42
CA ASP A 39 15.65 -11.30 2.35
C ASP A 39 15.25 -11.42 3.84
N GLY A 40 13.95 -11.55 4.12
CA GLY A 40 13.39 -11.66 5.46
C GLY A 40 13.08 -10.32 6.13
N THR A 41 13.24 -9.20 5.42
CA THR A 41 12.88 -7.87 5.94
C THR A 41 11.37 -7.73 6.04
N VAL A 42 10.88 -7.28 7.20
CA VAL A 42 9.47 -6.95 7.40
C VAL A 42 9.26 -5.49 7.06
N HIS A 43 8.35 -5.20 6.14
CA HIS A 43 7.99 -3.83 5.75
C HIS A 43 6.56 -3.52 6.15
N THR A 44 6.33 -2.30 6.61
CA THR A 44 4.98 -1.75 6.82
C THR A 44 4.87 -0.37 6.18
N ALA A 45 3.72 -0.11 5.56
CA ALA A 45 3.33 1.23 5.15
C ALA A 45 2.00 1.59 5.78
N TYR A 46 1.85 2.84 6.17
CA TYR A 46 0.65 3.33 6.83
C TYR A 46 0.57 4.86 6.71
N VAL A 47 -0.56 5.43 7.12
CA VAL A 47 -0.68 6.88 7.36
C VAL A 47 -1.12 7.10 8.80
N GLY A 48 -0.59 8.15 9.42
CA GLY A 48 -0.76 8.40 10.85
C GLY A 48 -2.04 9.11 11.25
N GLY A 49 -2.82 9.65 10.32
CA GLY A 49 -4.01 10.45 10.64
C GLY A 49 -4.33 11.46 9.57
N TYR A 50 -4.95 12.58 9.95
CA TYR A 50 -5.11 13.74 9.09
C TYR A 50 -3.99 14.75 9.38
N GLU A 51 -3.43 15.37 8.34
CA GLU A 51 -2.37 16.38 8.45
C GLU A 51 -2.84 17.72 7.90
N GLN A 52 -2.28 18.81 8.43
CA GLN A 52 -2.53 20.14 7.90
C GLN A 52 -1.83 20.30 6.56
N VAL A 53 -2.59 20.56 5.50
CA VAL A 53 -2.07 20.68 4.13
C VAL A 53 -2.43 22.07 3.58
N PRO A 54 -1.44 22.97 3.40
CA PRO A 54 -1.70 24.34 3.02
C PRO A 54 -2.44 24.49 1.69
N GLY A 55 -3.64 25.08 1.79
CA GLY A 55 -4.51 25.53 0.70
C GLY A 55 -5.63 24.56 0.33
N THR A 56 -5.69 23.37 0.91
CA THR A 56 -6.85 22.47 0.72
C THR A 56 -8.11 23.15 1.21
N ARG A 57 -9.28 22.72 0.73
CA ARG A 57 -10.57 23.35 1.06
C ARG A 57 -10.82 23.44 2.58
N THR A 58 -10.37 22.44 3.32
CA THR A 58 -10.52 22.29 4.78
C THR A 58 -9.26 22.70 5.55
N GLY A 59 -8.13 22.86 4.87
CA GLY A 59 -6.80 23.00 5.49
C GLY A 59 -6.19 21.69 6.00
N TYR A 60 -6.88 20.56 5.84
CA TYR A 60 -6.46 19.23 6.30
C TYR A 60 -6.74 18.17 5.24
N GLU A 61 -5.87 17.15 5.14
CA GLU A 61 -6.05 15.96 4.28
C GLU A 61 -5.61 14.70 5.01
N TYR A 62 -5.80 13.52 4.39
CA TYR A 62 -5.16 12.31 4.86
C TYR A 62 -3.65 12.51 4.98
N GLY A 63 -3.06 11.83 5.95
CA GLY A 63 -1.66 11.98 6.33
C GLY A 63 -0.71 11.52 5.23
N ARG A 64 0.56 11.86 5.42
CA ARG A 64 1.61 11.41 4.51
C ARG A 64 1.82 9.90 4.65
N ALA A 65 2.18 9.26 3.55
CA ALA A 65 2.60 7.87 3.56
C ALA A 65 3.88 7.70 4.40
N HIS A 66 3.83 6.78 5.35
CA HIS A 66 4.97 6.34 6.13
C HIS A 66 5.42 4.95 5.70
N HIS A 67 6.72 4.70 5.74
CA HIS A 67 7.31 3.38 5.58
C HIS A 67 8.25 3.08 6.75
N ARG A 68 8.06 1.91 7.34
CA ARG A 68 8.94 1.35 8.36
C ARG A 68 9.37 -0.04 7.96
N TYR A 69 10.61 -0.40 8.30
CA TYR A 69 11.12 -1.73 8.03
C TYR A 69 11.93 -2.30 9.20
N SER A 70 11.98 -3.63 9.27
CA SER A 70 12.66 -4.38 10.31
C SER A 70 13.46 -5.55 9.74
N ASN A 71 14.75 -5.57 10.03
CA ASN A 71 15.68 -6.63 9.61
C ASN A 71 15.89 -7.72 10.68
N ASP A 72 15.18 -7.65 11.81
CA ASP A 72 15.38 -8.52 12.97
C ASP A 72 14.09 -9.21 13.46
N GLY A 73 13.13 -9.35 12.55
CA GLY A 73 11.84 -10.01 12.80
C GLY A 73 10.88 -9.16 13.63
N GLY A 74 10.91 -7.83 13.44
CA GLY A 74 10.01 -6.87 14.08
C GLY A 74 10.44 -6.42 15.47
N ARG A 75 11.69 -6.68 15.91
CA ARG A 75 12.18 -6.25 17.23
C ARG A 75 12.62 -4.79 17.20
N THR A 76 13.24 -4.33 16.12
CA THR A 76 13.60 -2.94 15.87
C THR A 76 13.04 -2.49 14.52
N TRP A 77 12.72 -1.19 14.42
CA TRP A 77 12.10 -0.59 13.24
C TRP A 77 12.87 0.66 12.83
N ASN A 78 13.17 0.76 11.55
CA ASN A 78 13.79 1.92 10.92
C ASN A 78 12.74 2.69 10.11
N SER A 79 12.94 4.00 9.96
CA SER A 79 12.11 4.88 9.13
C SER A 79 12.78 5.18 7.80
N ASP A 80 12.03 5.06 6.71
CA ASP A 80 12.51 5.38 5.36
C ASP A 80 11.31 5.73 4.47
N ASP A 81 10.76 6.92 4.72
CA ASP A 81 9.55 7.40 4.06
C ASP A 81 9.83 7.79 2.59
N PRO A 82 8.89 7.52 1.65
CA PRO A 82 9.00 8.00 0.27
C PRO A 82 8.89 9.53 0.18
N PRO A 83 9.17 10.16 -0.98
CA PRO A 83 8.82 11.54 -1.22
C PRO A 83 7.36 11.84 -0.86
N LEU A 84 7.11 13.07 -0.38
CA LEU A 84 5.82 13.46 0.17
C LEU A 84 4.65 13.13 -0.77
N LEU A 85 3.75 12.27 -0.28
CA LEU A 85 2.45 11.98 -0.86
C LEU A 85 1.42 11.92 0.27
N TYR A 86 0.35 12.70 0.13
CA TYR A 86 -0.86 12.57 0.93
C TYR A 86 -1.79 11.57 0.22
N THR A 87 -2.17 10.51 0.94
CA THR A 87 -3.01 9.39 0.46
C THR A 87 -3.77 8.84 1.65
N HIS A 88 -4.84 8.10 1.44
CA HIS A 88 -5.25 7.08 2.41
C HIS A 88 -4.80 5.69 1.92
N ASN A 89 -4.62 4.78 2.87
CA ASN A 89 -4.35 3.36 2.63
C ASN A 89 -3.22 3.03 1.63
N PRO A 90 -1.95 3.35 1.95
CA PRO A 90 -0.82 2.96 1.12
C PRO A 90 -0.63 1.44 1.10
N ALA A 91 -0.48 0.87 -0.09
CA ALA A 91 -0.22 -0.57 -0.25
C ALA A 91 1.23 -0.84 -0.65
N LEU A 92 1.83 -1.87 -0.03
CA LEU A 92 3.16 -2.35 -0.35
C LEU A 92 3.11 -3.60 -1.21
N ALA A 93 4.13 -3.73 -2.05
CA ALA A 93 4.33 -4.90 -2.87
C ALA A 93 5.82 -5.08 -3.18
N THR A 94 6.24 -6.30 -3.52
CA THR A 94 7.64 -6.58 -3.89
C THR A 94 7.74 -7.53 -5.06
N ASP A 95 8.83 -7.45 -5.81
CA ASP A 95 9.17 -8.38 -6.88
C ASP A 95 10.28 -9.37 -6.47
N LEU A 96 10.66 -10.25 -7.40
CA LEU A 96 11.73 -11.23 -7.17
C LEU A 96 13.12 -10.61 -7.00
N GLN A 97 13.32 -9.39 -7.48
CA GLN A 97 14.59 -8.68 -7.35
C GLN A 97 14.72 -8.01 -5.98
N GLY A 98 13.64 -7.98 -5.19
CA GLY A 98 13.55 -7.32 -3.88
C GLY A 98 13.20 -5.85 -3.99
N ASN A 99 12.80 -5.36 -5.18
CA ASN A 99 12.35 -3.99 -5.30
C ASN A 99 11.06 -3.83 -4.49
N LEU A 100 10.94 -2.71 -3.79
CA LEU A 100 9.77 -2.37 -3.02
C LEU A 100 8.91 -1.38 -3.81
N TYR A 101 7.62 -1.67 -3.91
CA TYR A 101 6.64 -0.83 -4.56
C TYR A 101 5.69 -0.30 -3.50
N MET A 102 5.45 1.00 -3.51
CA MET A 102 4.39 1.61 -2.74
C MET A 102 3.35 2.18 -3.70
N PHE A 103 2.11 1.79 -3.48
CA PHE A 103 0.96 2.35 -4.17
C PHE A 103 0.20 3.24 -3.23
N GLY A 104 -0.33 4.31 -3.79
CA GLY A 104 -1.32 5.15 -3.15
C GLY A 104 -2.16 5.77 -4.24
N HIS A 105 -3.13 6.58 -3.85
CA HIS A 105 -3.74 7.51 -4.77
C HIS A 105 -3.42 8.90 -4.27
N ARG A 106 -3.39 9.84 -5.18
CA ARG A 106 -3.17 11.23 -4.79
C ARG A 106 -4.43 11.71 -4.09
N GLU A 107 -4.38 12.19 -2.86
CA GLU A 107 -5.49 13.01 -2.40
C GLU A 107 -5.25 14.45 -2.81
N TYR A 108 -6.02 14.97 -3.78
CA TYR A 108 -6.00 16.40 -4.05
C TYR A 108 -7.37 16.99 -4.20
N TRP A 109 -7.66 18.04 -3.41
CA TRP A 109 -7.98 19.42 -3.81
C TRP A 109 -9.04 19.70 -4.90
N LYS A 110 -9.48 18.70 -5.64
CA LYS A 110 -10.59 18.75 -6.54
C LYS A 110 -11.83 18.47 -5.71
N ALA A 111 -12.83 19.31 -5.90
CA ALA A 111 -14.08 19.23 -5.15
C ALA A 111 -14.85 17.92 -5.35
N ASP A 112 -14.37 17.03 -6.23
CA ASP A 112 -15.07 15.87 -6.73
C ASP A 112 -14.44 14.51 -6.38
N ARG A 113 -13.48 14.48 -5.43
CA ARG A 113 -12.86 13.28 -4.82
C ARG A 113 -12.14 12.31 -5.77
N CYS A 114 -12.12 12.64 -7.05
CA CYS A 114 -11.43 11.88 -8.09
C CYS A 114 -9.90 12.08 -8.08
N ALA A 115 -9.16 10.97 -8.04
CA ALA A 115 -7.71 10.99 -8.21
C ALA A 115 -7.13 9.85 -9.05
N ASP A 116 -5.91 10.07 -9.55
CA ASP A 116 -5.09 9.03 -10.18
C ASP A 116 -4.50 8.09 -9.13
N MET A 117 -4.31 6.83 -9.53
CA MET A 117 -3.47 5.90 -8.78
C MET A 117 -2.00 6.20 -9.07
N LEU A 118 -1.20 6.26 -8.02
CA LEU A 118 0.23 6.49 -8.09
C LEU A 118 1.01 5.28 -7.60
N VAL A 119 2.26 5.19 -8.06
CA VAL A 119 3.21 4.20 -7.59
C VAL A 119 4.59 4.83 -7.44
N ASN A 120 5.29 4.46 -6.39
CA ASN A 120 6.69 4.73 -6.17
C ASN A 120 7.45 3.41 -6.05
N VAL A 121 8.73 3.42 -6.42
CA VAL A 121 9.61 2.25 -6.33
C VAL A 121 10.86 2.62 -5.56
N GLN A 122 11.22 1.77 -4.61
CA GLN A 122 12.53 1.73 -4.01
C GLN A 122 13.25 0.49 -4.56
N PRO A 123 14.25 0.66 -5.45
CA PRO A 123 15.07 -0.44 -5.90
C PRO A 123 15.79 -1.10 -4.72
N THR A 124 16.09 -2.39 -4.79
CA THR A 124 16.81 -3.11 -3.73
C THR A 124 18.12 -2.40 -3.36
N GLY A 125 18.25 -1.97 -2.10
CA GLY A 125 19.41 -1.22 -1.60
C GLY A 125 19.51 0.22 -2.09
N GLY A 126 18.48 0.74 -2.75
CA GLY A 126 18.38 2.12 -3.24
C GLY A 126 17.44 2.99 -2.40
N ASN A 127 17.25 4.22 -2.87
CA ASN A 127 16.28 5.16 -2.31
C ASN A 127 14.95 5.08 -3.07
N TRP A 128 13.88 5.58 -2.46
CA TRP A 128 12.63 5.85 -3.16
C TRP A 128 12.83 6.79 -4.36
N ASP A 129 12.22 6.43 -5.49
CA ASP A 129 12.17 7.26 -6.70
C ASP A 129 11.09 8.35 -6.58
N THR A 130 10.77 9.00 -7.68
CA THR A 130 9.64 9.91 -7.84
C THR A 130 8.33 9.15 -8.05
N TRP A 131 7.25 9.68 -7.49
CA TRP A 131 5.91 9.16 -7.73
C TRP A 131 5.54 9.29 -9.21
N ARG A 132 5.00 8.22 -9.78
CA ARG A 132 4.48 8.19 -11.16
C ARG A 132 3.04 7.71 -11.19
N THR A 133 2.30 8.15 -12.21
CA THR A 133 0.95 7.65 -12.47
C THR A 133 1.01 6.16 -12.81
N PHE A 134 0.33 5.37 -12.00
CA PHE A 134 0.08 3.95 -12.23
C PHE A 134 -1.17 3.76 -13.09
N ALA A 135 -2.26 4.44 -12.72
CA ALA A 135 -3.49 4.44 -13.49
C ALA A 135 -4.13 5.83 -13.44
N ASP A 136 -4.36 6.40 -14.63
CA ASP A 136 -5.11 7.65 -14.82
C ASP A 136 -6.62 7.38 -14.67
N GLY A 137 -7.33 8.28 -13.98
CA GLY A 137 -8.78 8.18 -13.78
C GLY A 137 -9.35 8.87 -12.54
N CYS A 138 -10.50 8.38 -12.07
CA CYS A 138 -11.21 8.86 -10.88
C CYS A 138 -11.33 7.72 -9.87
N TYR A 139 -10.36 7.63 -8.98
CA TYR A 139 -10.26 6.61 -7.95
C TYR A 139 -10.23 7.28 -6.56
N ASP A 140 -11.07 6.78 -5.66
CA ASP A 140 -11.12 7.09 -4.22
C ASP A 140 -11.10 5.72 -3.53
N SER A 141 -9.93 5.11 -3.47
CA SER A 141 -9.85 3.67 -3.21
C SER A 141 -8.71 3.25 -2.29
N SER A 142 -9.07 2.35 -1.38
CA SER A 142 -8.13 1.47 -0.69
C SER A 142 -7.53 0.48 -1.69
N ILE A 143 -6.31 0.77 -2.13
CA ILE A 143 -5.56 -0.15 -2.98
C ILE A 143 -5.12 -1.36 -2.16
N SER A 144 -5.22 -2.55 -2.74
CA SER A 144 -4.66 -3.76 -2.17
C SER A 144 -3.77 -4.43 -3.21
N ALA A 145 -2.49 -4.55 -2.88
CA ALA A 145 -1.57 -5.36 -3.65
C ALA A 145 -1.61 -6.79 -3.09
N ARG A 146 -1.96 -7.76 -3.93
CA ARG A 146 -1.82 -9.16 -3.56
C ARG A 146 -0.38 -9.56 -3.78
N TRP A 147 0.25 -9.97 -2.68
CA TRP A 147 1.48 -10.74 -2.71
C TRP A 147 1.17 -12.18 -2.27
N ALA A 148 1.32 -13.16 -3.17
CA ALA A 148 1.16 -14.56 -2.79
C ALA A 148 2.51 -15.13 -2.35
N GLN A 149 2.67 -15.33 -1.05
CA GLN A 149 3.84 -15.96 -0.43
C GLN A 149 4.03 -17.43 -0.87
N TYR A 150 2.98 -18.06 -1.40
CA TYR A 150 2.98 -19.44 -1.87
C TYR A 150 2.81 -19.47 -3.39
N TYR A 151 3.90 -19.85 -4.07
CA TYR A 151 4.19 -20.08 -5.51
C TYR A 151 3.08 -20.57 -6.47
N TRP A 152 1.86 -20.06 -6.39
CA TRP A 152 0.76 -20.38 -7.32
C TRP A 152 0.41 -19.21 -8.25
N ASN A 153 1.06 -18.06 -8.10
CA ASN A 153 1.02 -16.95 -9.05
C ASN A 153 2.41 -16.76 -9.70
N ASN A 154 2.44 -16.15 -10.87
CA ASN A 154 3.67 -15.77 -11.54
C ASN A 154 4.33 -14.65 -10.71
N SER A 155 5.45 -14.93 -10.07
CA SER A 155 6.18 -13.95 -9.25
C SER A 155 6.77 -12.79 -10.05
N ALA A 156 6.72 -12.86 -11.39
CA ALA A 156 6.96 -11.73 -12.27
C ALA A 156 5.71 -10.84 -12.46
N VAL A 157 4.65 -11.02 -11.67
CA VAL A 157 3.39 -10.30 -11.79
C VAL A 157 2.97 -9.77 -10.42
N LEU A 158 2.82 -8.46 -10.36
CA LEU A 158 2.13 -7.81 -9.27
C LEU A 158 0.63 -7.72 -9.56
N ASP A 159 -0.19 -8.33 -8.71
CA ASP A 159 -1.64 -8.26 -8.76
C ASP A 159 -2.12 -7.09 -7.89
N VAL A 160 -2.75 -6.09 -8.48
CA VAL A 160 -3.27 -4.93 -7.74
C VAL A 160 -4.78 -4.83 -7.94
N ILE A 161 -5.50 -4.52 -6.87
CA ILE A 161 -6.95 -4.30 -6.85
C ILE A 161 -7.25 -2.92 -6.29
N TYR A 162 -8.11 -2.18 -6.98
CA TYR A 162 -8.65 -0.88 -6.60
C TYR A 162 -10.03 -0.68 -7.25
N TRP A 163 -10.78 0.35 -6.84
CA TRP A 163 -12.11 0.65 -7.36
C TRP A 163 -12.23 2.11 -7.84
N THR A 164 -13.16 2.37 -8.75
CA THR A 164 -13.46 3.74 -9.21
C THR A 164 -14.50 4.39 -8.30
N GLU A 165 -14.40 5.70 -8.09
CA GLU A 165 -15.42 6.41 -7.31
C GLU A 165 -16.70 6.70 -8.12
N ARG A 166 -16.61 6.76 -9.46
CA ARG A 166 -17.77 6.97 -10.34
C ARG A 166 -18.11 5.74 -11.15
N GLY A 167 -19.34 5.25 -11.00
CA GLY A 167 -19.95 4.30 -11.92
C GLY A 167 -20.25 4.93 -13.29
N PRO A 168 -20.63 4.12 -14.30
CA PRO A 168 -20.93 4.59 -15.67
C PRO A 168 -21.99 5.70 -15.75
N ASN A 169 -22.85 5.80 -14.73
CA ASN A 169 -23.96 6.76 -14.66
C ASN A 169 -23.70 7.94 -13.72
N GLY A 170 -22.48 8.08 -13.17
CA GLY A 170 -22.13 9.16 -12.24
C GLY A 170 -22.57 8.94 -10.79
N GLU A 171 -23.12 7.77 -10.45
CA GLU A 171 -23.37 7.36 -9.07
C GLU A 171 -22.10 6.73 -8.46
N SER A 172 -21.97 6.81 -7.13
CA SER A 172 -20.90 6.15 -6.36
C SER A 172 -21.15 4.65 -6.28
N ASP A 173 -21.10 4.00 -7.43
CA ASP A 173 -21.17 2.56 -7.52
C ASP A 173 -19.76 1.99 -7.32
N LEU A 174 -19.65 1.01 -6.43
CA LEU A 174 -18.47 0.16 -6.25
C LEU A 174 -18.27 -0.68 -7.52
N ASN A 175 -17.83 -0.03 -8.59
CA ASN A 175 -17.68 -0.61 -9.90
C ASN A 175 -16.19 -0.77 -10.21
N ILE A 176 -15.88 -1.93 -10.79
CA ILE A 176 -14.61 -2.30 -11.39
C ILE A 176 -13.52 -2.70 -10.38
N LEU A 177 -13.41 -4.01 -10.17
CA LEU A 177 -12.18 -4.68 -9.76
C LEU A 177 -11.14 -4.48 -10.86
N THR A 178 -10.29 -3.45 -10.76
CA THR A 178 -9.23 -3.28 -11.77
C THR A 178 -8.02 -4.10 -11.39
N TYR A 179 -7.64 -5.06 -12.24
CA TYR A 179 -6.45 -5.88 -12.12
C TYR A 179 -5.33 -5.36 -13.01
N ALA A 180 -4.19 -4.95 -12.46
CA ALA A 180 -2.98 -4.67 -13.22
C ALA A 180 -1.96 -5.81 -13.06
N GLU A 181 -1.07 -5.96 -14.05
CA GLU A 181 0.03 -6.93 -14.06
C GLU A 181 1.34 -6.20 -14.35
N LEU A 182 2.24 -6.13 -13.38
CA LEU A 182 3.57 -5.52 -13.55
C LEU A 182 4.60 -6.59 -13.96
N ARG A 183 5.04 -6.60 -15.22
CA ARG A 183 6.13 -7.46 -15.73
C ARG A 183 7.35 -6.63 -16.11
N GLY A 184 8.48 -6.81 -15.41
CA GLY A 184 9.76 -6.20 -15.78
C GLY A 184 9.77 -4.66 -15.75
N GLY A 185 8.95 -4.05 -14.88
CA GLY A 185 8.74 -2.60 -14.80
C GLY A 185 7.28 -2.17 -15.01
N ILE A 186 6.99 -0.88 -14.84
CA ILE A 186 5.61 -0.29 -14.79
C ILE A 186 5.04 0.02 -16.18
N ASN A 187 5.39 -0.77 -17.19
CA ASN A 187 5.15 -0.39 -18.58
C ASN A 187 3.82 -0.90 -19.15
N THR A 188 3.01 -1.66 -18.42
CA THR A 188 1.70 -2.12 -18.94
C THR A 188 0.68 -2.34 -17.83
N VAL A 189 -0.39 -1.54 -17.82
CA VAL A 189 -1.59 -1.80 -17.02
C VAL A 189 -2.63 -2.43 -17.93
N LYS A 190 -2.95 -3.70 -17.72
CA LYS A 190 -4.18 -4.28 -18.26
C LYS A 190 -5.32 -3.82 -17.35
N LYS A 191 -6.50 -3.55 -17.92
CA LYS A 191 -7.70 -3.28 -17.14
C LYS A 191 -8.69 -4.40 -17.44
N LEU A 192 -9.05 -5.16 -16.41
CA LEU A 192 -10.18 -6.09 -16.50
C LEU A 192 -11.40 -5.37 -15.91
N SER A 193 -12.38 -5.04 -16.75
CA SER A 193 -13.64 -4.48 -16.28
C SER A 193 -14.67 -5.59 -16.10
N LEU A 194 -14.97 -5.94 -14.85
CA LEU A 194 -16.14 -6.75 -14.54
C LEU A 194 -17.36 -5.83 -14.64
N THR A 195 -18.06 -5.92 -15.77
CA THR A 195 -19.40 -5.31 -15.94
C THR A 195 -20.45 -6.35 -15.55
N LYS A 196 -21.46 -5.93 -14.79
CA LYS A 196 -22.67 -6.73 -14.58
C LYS A 196 -23.56 -6.71 -15.81
#